data_AF-A0A7Y9PG92-F1
#
_entry.id   AF-A0A7Y9PG92-F1
#
_cell.length_a   1.000
_cell.length_b   1.000
_cell.length_c   1.000
_cell.angle_alpha   90.00
_cell.angle_beta   90.00
_cell.angle_gamma   90.00
#
_symmetry.space_group_name_H-M   'P 1'
#
loop_
_entity.id
_entity.type
_entity.pdbx_description
1 polymer ?
#
loop_
_entity_poly.entity_id
_entity_poly.type
_entity_poly.pdbx_seq_one_letter_code
_entity_poly.pdbx_strand_id
1 'polypeptide(L)'
;MEKLVLITGANKGIGFEATRQLARAGFTVLLGARDTERGEEAADKLRGEGLDVRFVSADLNRAAESGAALAKQIGEEFGHLDVLINNAGICDREDGPASSVGLETLRRTFETNFFGAVAFTQPLLPLLRAAESARIVNVSSGLGSLAVNGDSSSLFYPVKILAYNASKAALNMFTVDLAYDLRDTRIKVNSVSPGFVATDMTNHRGTHTVEEGVIEIVRLAQLPDDGPTGGFTNKEGMVPW
;
A
#
# COMPACT_ATOMS: atom_id res chain seq x y z
N MET A 1 23.71 2.92 -6.46
CA MET A 1 23.13 1.73 -5.84
C MET A 1 21.81 1.45 -6.54
N GLU A 2 21.48 0.18 -6.78
CA GLU A 2 20.17 -0.22 -7.29
C GLU A 2 19.12 0.08 -6.22
N LYS A 3 18.00 0.72 -6.60
CA LYS A 3 16.94 1.06 -5.65
C LYS A 3 16.05 -0.14 -5.41
N LEU A 4 15.83 -0.49 -4.14
CA LEU A 4 15.03 -1.62 -3.71
C LEU A 4 13.63 -1.19 -3.27
N VAL A 5 12.60 -1.84 -3.78
CA VAL A 5 11.22 -1.62 -3.36
C VAL A 5 10.55 -2.92 -2.91
N LEU A 6 9.84 -2.87 -1.78
CA LEU A 6 8.98 -3.95 -1.29
C LEU A 6 7.52 -3.55 -1.41
N ILE A 7 6.71 -4.39 -2.06
CA ILE A 7 5.27 -4.15 -2.28
C ILE A 7 4.47 -5.30 -1.69
N THR A 8 3.56 -5.02 -0.75
CA THR A 8 2.68 -6.06 -0.18
C THR A 8 1.46 -6.31 -1.05
N GLY A 9 0.96 -7.55 -1.12
CA GLY A 9 -0.25 -7.89 -1.90
C GLY A 9 -0.05 -7.71 -3.41
N ALA A 10 1.15 -7.99 -3.89
CA ALA A 10 1.60 -7.63 -5.24
C ALA A 10 1.40 -8.74 -6.29
N ASN A 11 0.78 -9.87 -5.94
CA ASN A 11 0.54 -10.97 -6.88
C ASN A 11 -0.60 -10.71 -7.88
N LYS A 12 -1.37 -9.63 -7.73
CA LYS A 12 -2.45 -9.23 -8.65
C LYS A 12 -2.85 -7.76 -8.50
N GLY A 13 -3.70 -7.28 -9.41
CA GLY A 13 -4.33 -5.96 -9.33
C GLY A 13 -3.32 -4.82 -9.27
N ILE A 14 -3.62 -3.81 -8.44
CA ILE A 14 -2.81 -2.59 -8.30
C ILE A 14 -1.35 -2.92 -7.92
N GLY A 15 -1.14 -3.83 -6.95
CA GLY A 15 0.22 -4.18 -6.51
C GLY A 15 1.07 -4.86 -7.60
N PHE A 16 0.44 -5.67 -8.45
CA PHE A 16 1.12 -6.30 -9.58
C PHE A 16 1.55 -5.28 -10.63
N GLU A 17 0.65 -4.37 -10.99
CA GLU A 17 0.97 -3.33 -11.96
C GLU A 17 1.97 -2.31 -11.40
N ALA A 18 1.90 -1.99 -10.10
CA ALA A 18 2.92 -1.16 -9.44
C ALA A 18 4.30 -1.83 -9.48
N THR A 19 4.37 -3.15 -9.24
CA THR A 19 5.60 -3.95 -9.43
C THR A 19 6.15 -3.77 -10.84
N ARG A 20 5.30 -3.97 -11.86
CA ARG A 20 5.71 -3.84 -13.26
C ARG A 20 6.26 -2.46 -13.58
N GLN A 21 5.57 -1.39 -13.19
CA GLN A 21 5.98 -0.02 -13.51
C GLN A 21 7.24 0.41 -12.76
N LEU A 22 7.39 0.04 -11.49
CA LEU A 22 8.60 0.35 -10.72
C LEU A 22 9.81 -0.45 -11.22
N ALA A 23 9.63 -1.72 -11.59
CA ALA A 23 10.71 -2.49 -12.20
C ALA A 23 11.15 -1.90 -13.55
N ARG A 24 10.19 -1.43 -14.38
CA ARG A 24 10.49 -0.70 -15.63
C ARG A 24 11.20 0.64 -15.38
N ALA A 25 10.98 1.26 -14.22
CA ALA A 25 11.68 2.46 -13.78
C ALA A 25 13.09 2.17 -13.21
N GLY A 26 13.55 0.91 -13.24
CA GLY A 26 14.89 0.51 -12.84
C GLY A 26 15.04 0.12 -11.37
N PHE A 27 13.94 -0.14 -10.66
CA PHE A 27 14.00 -0.69 -9.31
C PHE A 27 14.14 -2.21 -9.34
N THR A 28 14.89 -2.76 -8.38
CA THR A 28 14.73 -4.17 -7.98
C THR A 28 13.48 -4.26 -7.12
N VAL A 29 12.50 -5.09 -7.52
CA VAL A 29 11.23 -5.20 -6.80
C VAL A 29 11.11 -6.51 -6.05
N LEU A 30 10.89 -6.42 -4.74
CA LEU A 30 10.42 -7.51 -3.89
C LEU A 30 8.89 -7.57 -3.95
N LEU A 31 8.37 -8.49 -4.75
CA LEU A 31 6.94 -8.78 -4.90
C LEU A 31 6.47 -9.58 -3.69
N GLY A 32 5.85 -8.90 -2.73
CA GLY A 32 5.30 -9.49 -1.52
C GLY A 32 3.92 -10.10 -1.75
N ALA A 33 3.77 -11.40 -1.46
CA ALA A 33 2.48 -12.06 -1.41
C ALA A 33 2.43 -13.12 -0.31
N ARG A 34 1.22 -13.39 0.21
CA ARG A 34 1.01 -14.42 1.25
C ARG A 34 0.99 -15.85 0.72
N ASP A 35 0.64 -15.99 -0.55
CA ASP A 35 0.48 -17.28 -1.23
C ASP A 35 1.70 -17.49 -2.12
N THR A 36 2.52 -18.49 -1.79
CA THR A 36 3.80 -18.74 -2.47
C THR A 36 3.62 -19.06 -3.94
N GLU A 37 2.64 -19.90 -4.29
CA GLU A 37 2.42 -20.33 -5.68
C GLU A 37 2.00 -19.14 -6.54
N ARG A 38 1.02 -18.36 -6.09
CA ARG A 38 0.56 -17.17 -6.81
C ARG A 38 1.62 -16.07 -6.84
N GLY A 39 2.43 -15.96 -5.79
CA GLY A 39 3.52 -15.00 -5.69
C GLY A 39 4.63 -15.29 -6.69
N GLU A 40 5.08 -16.54 -6.78
CA GLU A 40 6.08 -16.96 -7.76
C GLU A 40 5.55 -16.88 -9.18
N GLU A 41 4.31 -17.31 -9.45
CA GLU A 41 3.71 -17.19 -10.78
C GLU A 41 3.65 -15.71 -11.25
N ALA A 42 3.33 -14.79 -10.33
CA ALA A 42 3.32 -13.37 -10.63
C ALA A 42 4.75 -12.83 -10.88
N ALA A 43 5.73 -13.23 -10.06
CA ALA A 43 7.11 -12.83 -10.25
C ALA A 43 7.69 -13.37 -11.56
N ASP A 44 7.41 -14.63 -11.91
CA ASP A 44 7.85 -15.26 -13.16
C ASP A 44 7.28 -14.57 -14.40
N LYS A 45 6.01 -14.15 -14.37
CA LYS A 45 5.43 -13.35 -15.46
C LYS A 45 6.21 -12.07 -15.71
N LEU A 46 6.57 -11.36 -14.64
CA LEU A 46 7.31 -10.10 -14.74
C LEU A 46 8.79 -10.31 -15.10
N ARG A 47 9.42 -11.36 -14.56
CA ARG A 47 10.78 -11.78 -14.99
C ARG A 47 10.81 -12.15 -16.47
N GLY A 48 9.75 -12.78 -16.98
CA GLY A 48 9.56 -13.06 -18.42
C GLY A 48 9.47 -11.80 -19.29
N GLU A 49 9.11 -10.65 -18.72
CA GLU A 49 9.18 -9.33 -19.37
C GLU A 49 10.58 -8.70 -19.30
N GLY A 50 11.58 -9.39 -18.72
CA GLY A 50 12.94 -8.88 -18.51
C GLY A 50 13.09 -7.95 -17.31
N LEU A 51 12.16 -7.99 -16.35
CA LEU A 51 12.14 -7.13 -15.18
C LEU A 51 12.83 -7.80 -13.97
N ASP A 52 13.54 -7.01 -13.15
CA ASP A 52 14.17 -7.48 -11.91
C ASP A 52 13.16 -7.55 -10.77
N VAL A 53 12.49 -8.71 -10.68
CA VAL A 53 11.44 -8.98 -9.70
C VAL A 53 11.72 -10.28 -8.95
N ARG A 54 11.69 -10.21 -7.63
CA ARG A 54 11.88 -11.34 -6.71
C ARG A 54 10.64 -11.52 -5.87
N PHE A 55 10.10 -12.73 -5.82
CA PHE A 55 9.03 -13.04 -4.89
C PHE A 55 9.57 -13.05 -3.45
N VAL A 56 8.77 -12.53 -2.51
CA VAL A 56 9.00 -12.68 -1.08
C VAL A 56 7.69 -12.99 -0.35
N SER A 57 7.75 -13.80 0.72
CA SER A 57 6.57 -14.12 1.52
C SER A 57 6.20 -12.95 2.44
N ALA A 58 5.06 -12.31 2.15
CA ALA A 58 4.52 -11.18 2.91
C ALA A 58 3.07 -11.49 3.31
N ASP A 59 2.88 -11.95 4.55
CA ASP A 59 1.57 -12.29 5.10
C ASP A 59 1.15 -11.31 6.21
N LEU A 60 0.16 -10.46 5.89
CA LEU A 60 -0.36 -9.49 6.84
C LEU A 60 -1.19 -10.09 7.97
N ASN A 61 -1.62 -11.36 7.90
CA ASN A 61 -2.23 -12.05 9.04
C ASN A 61 -1.21 -12.42 10.13
N ARG A 62 0.09 -12.37 9.78
CA ARG A 62 1.23 -12.59 10.69
C ARG A 62 2.21 -11.42 10.54
N ALA A 63 1.68 -10.21 10.40
CA ALA A 63 2.39 -9.04 9.91
C ALA A 63 3.71 -8.74 10.64
N ALA A 64 3.72 -8.78 11.98
CA ALA A 64 4.93 -8.51 12.76
C ALA A 64 6.04 -9.54 12.49
N GLU A 65 5.69 -10.82 12.48
CA GLU A 65 6.63 -11.92 12.24
C GLU A 65 7.12 -11.92 10.78
N SER A 66 6.21 -11.72 9.83
CA SER A 66 6.52 -11.64 8.39
C SER A 66 7.40 -10.43 8.08
N GLY A 67 7.08 -9.25 8.64
CA GLY A 67 7.88 -8.04 8.51
C GLY A 67 9.27 -8.18 9.12
N ALA A 68 9.39 -8.81 10.29
CA ALA A 68 10.70 -9.07 10.92
C ALA A 68 11.55 -10.07 10.14
N ALA A 69 10.94 -11.13 9.61
CA ALA A 69 11.64 -12.09 8.76
C ALA A 69 12.17 -11.43 7.48
N LEU A 70 11.36 -10.60 6.82
CA LEU A 70 11.78 -9.84 5.64
C LEU A 70 12.84 -8.79 5.99
N ALA A 71 12.72 -8.11 7.12
CA ALA A 71 13.74 -7.16 7.57
C ALA A 71 15.11 -7.84 7.74
N LYS A 72 15.12 -9.06 8.30
CA LYS A 72 16.34 -9.86 8.39
C LYS A 72 16.88 -10.23 7.00
N GLN A 73 16.05 -10.82 6.14
CA GLN A 73 16.44 -11.25 4.80
C GLN A 73 16.99 -10.08 3.97
N ILE A 74 16.27 -8.95 3.94
CA ILE A 74 16.67 -7.76 3.18
C ILE A 74 17.95 -7.15 3.77
N GLY A 75 18.09 -7.13 5.09
CA GLY A 75 19.31 -6.65 5.75
C GLY A 75 20.56 -7.48 5.41
N GLU A 76 20.41 -8.80 5.30
CA GLU A 76 21.50 -9.71 4.94
C GLU A 76 21.88 -9.59 3.45
N GLU A 77 20.90 -9.39 2.56
CA GLU A 77 21.10 -9.43 1.10
C GLU A 77 21.39 -8.05 0.49
N PHE A 78 20.70 -7.00 0.93
CA PHE A 78 20.75 -5.66 0.34
C PHE A 78 21.22 -4.58 1.32
N GLY A 79 21.04 -4.80 2.63
CA GLY A 79 21.45 -3.87 3.69
C GLY A 79 20.57 -2.62 3.85
N HIS A 80 19.60 -2.37 2.96
CA HIS A 80 18.70 -1.23 2.98
C HIS A 80 17.37 -1.54 2.28
N LEU A 81 16.39 -0.65 2.43
CA LEU A 81 15.14 -0.66 1.67
C LEU A 81 14.80 0.77 1.28
N ASP A 82 14.71 1.09 -0.01
CA ASP A 82 14.42 2.46 -0.46
C ASP A 82 12.92 2.75 -0.45
N VAL A 83 12.08 1.77 -0.77
CA VAL A 83 10.63 2.01 -0.85
C VAL A 83 9.85 0.85 -0.21
N LEU A 84 8.91 1.19 0.65
CA LEU A 84 7.88 0.27 1.15
C LEU A 84 6.51 0.73 0.62
N ILE A 85 5.79 -0.16 -0.04
CA ILE A 85 4.42 0.06 -0.50
C ILE A 85 3.48 -0.89 0.24
N ASN A 86 2.75 -0.36 1.21
CA ASN A 86 1.67 -1.05 1.90
C ASN A 86 0.42 -1.06 1.01
N ASN A 87 0.39 -1.98 0.04
CA ASN A 87 -0.71 -2.13 -0.91
C ASN A 87 -1.75 -3.19 -0.48
N ALA A 88 -1.34 -4.23 0.24
CA ALA A 88 -2.26 -5.28 0.66
C ALA A 88 -3.43 -4.72 1.49
N GLY A 89 -4.64 -5.16 1.14
CA GLY A 89 -5.85 -4.79 1.83
C GLY A 89 -7.05 -5.61 1.34
N ILE A 90 -8.11 -5.62 2.13
CA ILE A 90 -9.37 -6.31 1.84
C ILE A 90 -10.55 -5.34 1.95
N CYS A 91 -11.59 -5.65 1.20
CA CYS A 91 -12.94 -5.16 1.43
C CYS A 91 -13.79 -6.40 1.69
N ASP A 92 -14.27 -6.55 2.92
CA ASP A 92 -15.05 -7.73 3.30
C ASP A 92 -16.42 -7.72 2.61
N ARG A 93 -16.90 -8.88 2.15
CA ARG A 93 -18.20 -8.99 1.46
C ARG A 93 -19.38 -8.84 2.41
N GLU A 94 -19.15 -9.04 3.71
CA GLU A 94 -20.13 -8.85 4.77
C GLU A 94 -20.11 -7.41 5.33
N ASP A 95 -19.30 -6.51 4.76
CA ASP A 95 -19.30 -5.10 5.12
C ASP A 95 -20.59 -4.41 4.68
N GLY A 96 -20.91 -3.31 5.34
CA GLY A 96 -22.20 -2.66 5.17
C GLY A 96 -22.37 -1.41 6.02
N PRO A 97 -23.62 -0.95 6.16
CA PRO A 97 -23.90 0.31 6.83
C PRO A 97 -23.59 0.24 8.32
N ALA A 98 -23.23 1.40 8.89
CA ALA A 98 -22.82 1.53 10.28
C ALA A 98 -23.87 1.04 11.30
N SER A 99 -25.15 1.03 10.93
CA SER A 99 -26.25 0.59 11.79
C SER A 99 -26.37 -0.93 11.94
N SER A 100 -25.69 -1.74 11.12
CA SER A 100 -25.90 -3.19 11.10
C SER A 100 -24.67 -4.04 10.78
N VAL A 101 -23.52 -3.44 10.45
CA VAL A 101 -22.30 -4.23 10.19
C VAL A 101 -21.89 -5.05 11.42
N GLY A 102 -21.45 -6.28 11.18
CA GLY A 102 -20.98 -7.17 12.25
C GLY A 102 -19.64 -6.74 12.82
N LEU A 103 -19.45 -6.88 14.13
CA LEU A 103 -18.17 -6.61 14.79
C LEU A 103 -17.02 -7.47 14.25
N GLU A 104 -17.33 -8.69 13.78
CA GLU A 104 -16.29 -9.56 13.25
C GLU A 104 -15.80 -9.11 11.87
N THR A 105 -16.69 -8.60 11.02
CA THR A 105 -16.31 -7.94 9.76
C THR A 105 -15.40 -6.74 10.00
N LEU A 106 -15.72 -5.93 11.02
CA LEU A 106 -14.87 -4.82 11.47
C LEU A 106 -13.48 -5.31 11.87
N ARG A 107 -13.39 -6.33 12.73
CA ARG A 107 -12.11 -6.89 13.18
C ARG A 107 -11.28 -7.42 12.01
N ARG A 108 -11.84 -8.28 11.15
CA ARG A 108 -11.12 -8.84 10.00
C ARG A 108 -10.58 -7.76 9.08
N THR A 109 -11.39 -6.73 8.79
CA THR A 109 -10.98 -5.63 7.91
C THR A 109 -9.86 -4.80 8.54
N PHE A 110 -9.98 -4.44 9.82
CA PHE A 110 -8.94 -3.71 10.55
C PHE A 110 -7.65 -4.52 10.72
N GLU A 111 -7.76 -5.83 10.94
CA GLU A 111 -6.62 -6.73 11.09
C GLU A 111 -5.71 -6.65 9.87
N THR A 112 -6.25 -6.73 8.66
CA THR A 112 -5.42 -6.61 7.45
C THR A 112 -5.09 -5.15 7.10
N ASN A 113 -6.10 -4.27 7.03
CA ASN A 113 -5.93 -2.95 6.41
C ASN A 113 -5.19 -1.94 7.29
N PHE A 114 -5.21 -2.14 8.62
CA PHE A 114 -4.60 -1.21 9.57
C PHE A 114 -3.56 -1.91 10.43
N PHE A 115 -3.95 -2.86 11.29
CA PHE A 115 -3.01 -3.53 12.20
C PHE A 115 -1.89 -4.23 11.44
N GLY A 116 -2.24 -4.94 10.36
CA GLY A 116 -1.30 -5.61 9.47
C GLY A 116 -0.31 -4.63 8.84
N ALA A 117 -0.78 -3.51 8.28
CA ALA A 117 0.09 -2.48 7.70
C ALA A 117 1.04 -1.87 8.74
N VAL A 118 0.55 -1.54 9.94
CA VAL A 118 1.36 -0.99 11.04
C VAL A 118 2.42 -1.99 11.48
N ALA A 119 2.00 -3.21 11.83
CA ALA A 119 2.87 -4.25 12.37
C ALA A 119 3.89 -4.75 11.35
N PHE A 120 3.57 -4.73 10.05
CA PHE A 120 4.50 -5.09 8.99
C PHE A 120 5.54 -3.99 8.73
N THR A 121 5.13 -2.71 8.85
CA THR A 121 6.02 -1.56 8.60
C THR A 121 7.08 -1.42 9.67
N GLN A 122 6.73 -1.57 10.95
CA GLN A 122 7.62 -1.26 12.08
C GLN A 122 8.98 -2.00 12.04
N PRO A 123 9.05 -3.32 11.79
CA PRO A 123 10.33 -4.04 11.71
C PRO A 123 11.22 -3.60 10.54
N LEU A 124 10.65 -3.03 9.47
CA LEU A 124 11.36 -2.59 8.27
C LEU A 124 11.97 -1.18 8.41
N LEU A 125 11.53 -0.40 9.41
CA LEU A 125 11.99 0.97 9.60
C LEU A 125 13.52 1.11 9.75
N PRO A 126 14.28 0.19 10.38
CA PRO A 126 15.74 0.28 10.39
C PRO A 126 16.36 0.23 8.99
N LEU A 127 15.85 -0.59 8.08
CA LEU A 127 16.33 -0.67 6.69
C LEU A 127 15.98 0.58 5.90
N LEU A 128 14.78 1.13 6.11
CA LEU A 128 14.36 2.40 5.51
C LEU A 128 15.22 3.57 5.98
N ARG A 129 15.74 3.53 7.22
CA ARG A 129 16.72 4.52 7.73
C ARG A 129 18.12 4.31 7.18
N ALA A 130 18.47 3.09 6.76
CA ALA A 130 19.77 2.78 6.17
C ALA A 130 19.85 3.23 4.70
N ALA A 131 18.71 3.39 4.01
CA ALA A 131 18.66 3.95 2.67
C ALA A 131 19.05 5.43 2.65
N GLU A 132 19.64 5.88 1.55
CA GLU A 132 20.02 7.30 1.36
C GLU A 132 18.79 8.22 1.41
N SER A 133 17.67 7.73 0.86
CA SER A 133 16.40 8.43 0.82
C SER A 133 15.23 7.48 0.60
N ALA A 134 14.43 7.23 1.65
CA ALA A 134 13.36 6.24 1.59
C ALA A 134 11.95 6.81 1.46
N ARG A 135 11.04 6.02 0.88
CA ARG A 135 9.62 6.35 0.71
C ARG A 135 8.74 5.25 1.29
N ILE A 136 7.70 5.64 2.02
CA ILE A 136 6.63 4.74 2.47
C ILE A 136 5.34 5.22 1.83
N VAL A 137 4.71 4.33 1.05
CA VAL A 137 3.44 4.60 0.38
C VAL A 137 2.37 3.68 0.97
N ASN A 138 1.39 4.27 1.64
CA ASN A 138 0.24 3.55 2.17
C ASN A 138 -0.92 3.64 1.17
N VAL A 139 -1.30 2.51 0.55
CA VAL A 139 -2.43 2.50 -0.40
C VAL A 139 -3.73 2.52 0.40
N SER A 140 -4.25 3.74 0.55
CA SER A 140 -5.50 4.05 1.22
C SER A 140 -6.66 4.07 0.22
N SER A 141 -7.67 4.91 0.44
CA SER A 141 -8.81 5.11 -0.45
C SER A 141 -9.46 6.45 -0.16
N GLY A 142 -10.03 7.09 -1.18
CA GLY A 142 -10.88 8.28 -1.01
C GLY A 142 -12.05 8.02 -0.05
N LEU A 143 -12.46 6.75 0.10
CA LEU A 143 -13.43 6.32 1.09
C LEU A 143 -12.95 6.39 2.55
N GLY A 144 -11.65 6.59 2.79
CA GLY A 144 -11.06 6.87 4.11
C GLY A 144 -11.03 8.35 4.47
N SER A 145 -11.42 9.25 3.57
CA SER A 145 -11.52 10.68 3.86
C SER A 145 -12.88 11.01 4.45
N LEU A 146 -12.91 11.74 5.58
CA LEU A 146 -14.15 12.20 6.20
C LEU A 146 -14.77 13.33 5.38
N ALA A 147 -13.95 14.26 4.88
CA ALA A 147 -14.39 15.33 3.99
C ALA A 147 -15.10 14.79 2.74
N VAL A 148 -14.49 13.79 2.07
CA VAL A 148 -15.03 13.18 0.85
C VAL A 148 -16.23 12.28 1.14
N ASN A 149 -16.26 11.59 2.29
CA ASN A 149 -17.42 10.76 2.67
C ASN A 149 -18.63 11.59 3.12
N GLY A 150 -18.40 12.74 3.72
CA GLY A 150 -19.41 13.64 4.27
C GLY A 150 -19.99 14.61 3.22
N ASP A 151 -19.29 14.82 2.10
CA ASP A 151 -19.73 15.69 1.02
C ASP A 151 -20.80 15.02 0.14
N SER A 152 -22.02 15.55 0.16
CA SER A 152 -23.14 15.05 -0.65
C SER A 152 -22.94 15.16 -2.17
N SER A 153 -21.98 15.96 -2.62
CA SER A 153 -21.64 16.10 -4.05
C SER A 153 -20.61 15.06 -4.53
N SER A 154 -19.96 14.36 -3.61
CA SER A 154 -18.94 13.34 -3.89
C SER A 154 -19.56 12.07 -4.47
N LEU A 155 -18.89 11.47 -5.47
CA LEU A 155 -19.24 10.14 -5.98
C LEU A 155 -19.12 9.03 -4.92
N PHE A 156 -18.36 9.27 -3.85
CA PHE A 156 -18.21 8.35 -2.74
C PHE A 156 -19.26 8.55 -1.63
N TYR A 157 -20.09 9.60 -1.71
CA TYR A 157 -21.14 9.87 -0.74
C TYR A 157 -22.09 8.68 -0.48
N PRO A 158 -22.61 7.96 -1.49
CA PRO A 158 -23.52 6.85 -1.23
C PRO A 158 -22.82 5.56 -0.74
N VAL A 159 -21.48 5.50 -0.73
CA VAL A 159 -20.73 4.28 -0.42
C VAL A 159 -20.45 4.19 1.07
N LYS A 160 -21.37 3.56 1.82
CA LYS A 160 -21.35 3.46 3.28
C LYS A 160 -21.05 2.03 3.74
N ILE A 161 -19.79 1.65 3.62
CA ILE A 161 -19.22 0.39 4.11
C ILE A 161 -18.29 0.71 5.30
N LEU A 162 -18.80 0.52 6.52
CA LEU A 162 -18.17 1.07 7.71
C LEU A 162 -16.76 0.50 7.95
N ALA A 163 -16.59 -0.82 7.81
CA ALA A 163 -15.32 -1.46 8.17
C ALA A 163 -14.19 -1.00 7.24
N TYR A 164 -14.43 -1.00 5.93
CA TYR A 164 -13.45 -0.54 4.95
C TYR A 164 -13.14 0.95 5.11
N ASN A 165 -14.17 1.81 5.11
CA ASN A 165 -13.98 3.26 5.19
C ASN A 165 -13.20 3.66 6.46
N ALA A 166 -13.60 3.13 7.62
CA ALA A 166 -12.93 3.40 8.88
C ALA A 166 -11.49 2.87 8.91
N SER A 167 -11.23 1.68 8.33
CA SER A 167 -9.87 1.14 8.27
C SER A 167 -8.92 1.99 7.41
N LYS A 168 -9.43 2.58 6.32
CA LYS A 168 -8.65 3.48 5.45
C LYS A 168 -8.46 4.86 6.07
N ALA A 169 -9.44 5.36 6.83
CA ALA A 169 -9.26 6.56 7.65
C ALA A 169 -8.17 6.36 8.71
N ALA A 170 -8.16 5.21 9.39
CA ALA A 170 -7.12 4.86 10.36
C ALA A 170 -5.73 4.78 9.70
N LEU A 171 -5.62 4.20 8.50
CA LEU A 171 -4.37 4.14 7.74
C LEU A 171 -3.87 5.54 7.32
N ASN A 172 -4.79 6.47 7.01
CA ASN A 172 -4.44 7.88 6.77
C ASN A 172 -3.86 8.53 8.04
N MET A 173 -4.44 8.26 9.22
CA MET A 173 -3.88 8.76 10.48
C MET A 173 -2.49 8.17 10.75
N PHE A 174 -2.31 6.86 10.57
CA PHE A 174 -0.98 6.22 10.71
C PHE A 174 0.09 6.86 9.81
N THR A 175 -0.29 7.25 8.59
CA THR A 175 0.61 7.94 7.67
C THR A 175 1.13 9.24 8.25
N VAL A 176 0.28 10.01 8.92
CA VAL A 176 0.61 11.33 9.43
C VAL A 176 1.43 11.24 10.71
N ASP A 177 1.04 10.35 11.61
CA ASP A 177 1.82 10.09 12.83
C ASP A 177 3.21 9.56 12.48
N LEU A 178 3.31 8.60 11.56
CA LEU A 178 4.61 8.07 11.12
C LEU A 178 5.44 9.13 10.37
N ALA A 179 4.81 9.97 9.56
CA ALA A 179 5.50 11.10 8.92
C ALA A 179 6.07 12.07 9.97
N TYR A 180 5.32 12.35 11.04
CA TYR A 180 5.79 13.19 12.14
C TYR A 180 6.95 12.54 12.90
N ASP A 181 6.86 11.25 13.21
CA ASP A 181 7.93 10.51 13.89
C ASP A 181 9.24 10.48 13.09
N LEU A 182 9.13 10.46 11.75
CA LEU A 182 10.27 10.39 10.83
C LEU A 182 10.69 11.77 10.28
N ARG A 183 10.13 12.88 10.76
CA ARG A 183 10.32 14.23 10.21
C ARG A 183 11.76 14.73 10.17
N ASP A 184 12.61 14.22 11.07
CA ASP A 184 14.04 14.59 11.17
C ASP A 184 14.93 13.68 10.28
N THR A 185 14.31 12.84 9.43
CA THR A 185 14.98 11.96 8.47
C THR A 185 14.66 12.35 7.03
N ARG A 186 15.29 11.69 6.04
CA ARG A 186 14.93 11.84 4.62
C ARG A 186 13.77 10.94 4.19
N ILE A 187 13.11 10.26 5.13
CA ILE A 187 11.99 9.36 4.82
C ILE A 187 10.72 10.18 4.57
N LYS A 188 10.05 9.92 3.45
CA LYS A 188 8.73 10.49 3.15
C LYS A 188 7.66 9.42 3.29
N VAL A 189 6.59 9.74 4.00
CA VAL A 189 5.48 8.82 4.26
C VAL A 189 4.21 9.47 3.73
N ASN A 190 3.53 8.85 2.77
CA ASN A 190 2.30 9.41 2.21
C ASN A 190 1.26 8.32 1.98
N SER A 191 -0.01 8.72 2.06
CA SER A 191 -1.15 7.90 1.68
C SER A 191 -1.58 8.23 0.25
N VAL A 192 -2.13 7.23 -0.44
CA VAL A 192 -2.65 7.37 -1.80
C VAL A 192 -4.00 6.74 -1.97
N SER A 193 -4.89 7.41 -2.69
CA SER A 193 -6.13 6.85 -3.21
C SER A 193 -5.95 6.49 -4.69
N PRO A 194 -5.93 5.21 -5.07
CA PRO A 194 -5.81 4.79 -6.47
C PRO A 194 -7.09 5.05 -7.29
N GLY A 195 -8.17 5.49 -6.63
CA GLY A 195 -9.49 5.64 -7.24
C GLY A 195 -10.25 4.32 -7.35
N PHE A 196 -11.35 4.31 -8.11
CA PHE A 196 -12.18 3.13 -8.27
C PHE A 196 -11.66 2.23 -9.40
N VAL A 197 -10.67 1.39 -9.09
CA VAL A 197 -9.92 0.58 -10.06
C VAL A 197 -10.56 -0.79 -10.28
N ALA A 198 -10.69 -1.22 -11.54
CA ALA A 198 -11.25 -2.50 -11.91
C ALA A 198 -10.33 -3.68 -11.52
N THR A 199 -10.52 -4.21 -10.30
CA THR A 199 -9.78 -5.35 -9.76
C THR A 199 -10.73 -6.41 -9.21
N ASP A 200 -10.20 -7.57 -8.80
CA ASP A 200 -10.97 -8.58 -8.07
C ASP A 200 -11.70 -7.99 -6.84
N MET A 201 -11.08 -7.02 -6.15
CA MET A 201 -11.68 -6.37 -4.96
C MET A 201 -12.98 -5.64 -5.33
N THR A 202 -13.05 -5.05 -6.51
CA THR A 202 -14.23 -4.32 -7.00
C THR A 202 -15.11 -5.18 -7.91
N ASN A 203 -14.88 -6.50 -7.96
CA ASN A 203 -15.47 -7.41 -8.95
C ASN A 203 -15.36 -6.87 -10.40
N HIS A 204 -14.23 -6.25 -10.74
CA HIS A 204 -13.94 -5.63 -12.04
C HIS A 204 -14.92 -4.51 -12.46
N ARG A 205 -15.64 -3.89 -11.52
CA ARG A 205 -16.59 -2.79 -11.81
C ARG A 205 -15.99 -1.37 -11.75
N GLY A 206 -14.68 -1.26 -11.55
CA GLY A 206 -14.00 0.03 -11.43
C GLY A 206 -14.09 0.88 -12.70
N THR A 207 -14.12 2.20 -12.55
CA THR A 207 -14.08 3.16 -13.65
C THR A 207 -12.67 3.44 -14.17
N HIS A 208 -11.63 3.10 -13.39
CA HIS A 208 -10.24 3.25 -13.78
C HIS A 208 -9.61 1.91 -14.16
N THR A 209 -8.67 1.95 -15.10
CA THR A 209 -7.79 0.82 -15.38
C THR A 209 -6.75 0.65 -14.26
N VAL A 210 -6.08 -0.50 -14.23
CA VAL A 210 -5.04 -0.76 -13.22
C VAL A 210 -3.84 0.18 -13.42
N GLU A 211 -3.51 0.47 -14.67
CA GLU A 211 -2.44 1.39 -15.07
C GLU A 211 -2.72 2.81 -14.58
N GLU A 212 -3.98 3.28 -14.68
CA GLU A 212 -4.38 4.58 -14.14
C GLU A 212 -4.32 4.62 -12.61
N GLY A 213 -4.69 3.50 -11.97
CA GLY A 213 -4.72 3.38 -10.51
C GLY A 213 -3.34 3.43 -9.85
N VAL A 214 -2.27 3.09 -10.57
CA VAL A 214 -0.91 3.07 -10.02
C VAL A 214 -0.12 4.35 -10.26
N ILE A 215 -0.59 5.27 -11.11
CA ILE A 215 0.15 6.51 -11.46
C ILE A 215 0.65 7.23 -10.20
N GLU A 216 -0.25 7.45 -9.25
CA GLU A 216 0.09 8.18 -8.03
C GLU A 216 0.95 7.36 -7.06
N ILE A 217 0.75 6.03 -7.02
CA ILE A 217 1.61 5.12 -6.22
C ILE A 217 3.06 5.20 -6.72
N VAL A 218 3.26 5.10 -8.03
CA VAL A 218 4.56 5.14 -8.69
C VAL A 218 5.22 6.52 -8.53
N ARG A 219 4.42 7.60 -8.57
CA ARG A 219 4.91 8.97 -8.30
C ARG A 219 5.39 9.12 -6.85
N LEU A 220 4.60 8.66 -5.87
CA LEU A 220 4.94 8.77 -4.45
C LEU A 220 6.17 7.93 -4.07
N ALA A 221 6.32 6.75 -4.68
CA ALA A 221 7.50 5.89 -4.53
C ALA A 221 8.80 6.55 -5.03
N GLN A 222 8.69 7.57 -5.88
CA GLN A 222 9.82 8.24 -6.53
C GLN A 222 9.93 9.73 -6.14
N LEU A 223 9.28 10.16 -5.07
CA LEU A 223 9.37 11.57 -4.63
C LEU A 223 10.83 12.01 -4.43
N PRO A 224 11.17 13.28 -4.71
CA PRO A 224 12.45 13.85 -4.30
C PRO A 224 12.51 14.11 -2.79
N ASP A 225 13.70 14.44 -2.29
CA ASP A 225 13.96 14.65 -0.85
C ASP A 225 13.25 15.88 -0.27
N ASP A 226 12.98 16.87 -1.11
CA ASP A 226 12.15 18.04 -0.79
C ASP A 226 10.65 17.79 -1.03
N GLY A 227 10.28 16.55 -1.40
CA GLY A 227 8.90 16.14 -1.63
C GLY A 227 8.03 16.16 -0.37
N PRO A 228 6.70 16.12 -0.55
CA PRO A 228 5.74 16.13 0.55
C PRO A 228 5.82 14.86 1.41
N THR A 229 5.40 14.99 2.67
CA THR A 229 5.24 13.88 3.64
C THR A 229 4.01 14.17 4.50
N GLY A 230 3.36 13.12 5.01
CA GLY A 230 2.11 13.23 5.76
C GLY A 230 0.88 13.58 4.91
N GLY A 231 1.00 13.54 3.57
CA GLY A 231 -0.08 13.89 2.65
C GLY A 231 -0.97 12.70 2.28
N PHE A 232 -2.13 13.02 1.70
CA PHE A 232 -3.06 12.07 1.10
C PHE A 232 -3.44 12.53 -0.31
N THR A 233 -3.03 11.79 -1.34
CA THR A 233 -3.17 12.22 -2.75
C THR A 233 -3.79 11.16 -3.65
N ASN A 234 -4.26 11.57 -4.81
CA ASN A 234 -4.67 10.71 -5.92
C ASN A 234 -4.06 11.27 -7.24
N LYS A 235 -4.44 10.69 -8.39
CA LYS A 235 -3.95 11.18 -9.71
C LYS A 235 -4.33 12.63 -10.03
N GLU A 236 -5.35 13.20 -9.39
CA GLU A 236 -5.80 14.58 -9.57
C GLU A 236 -5.16 15.56 -8.59
N GLY A 237 -4.46 15.08 -7.55
CA GLY A 237 -3.76 15.90 -6.57
C GLY A 237 -4.11 15.57 -5.12
N MET A 238 -4.17 16.58 -4.27
CA MET A 238 -4.48 16.42 -2.84
C MET A 238 -5.94 16.00 -2.66
N VAL A 239 -6.15 14.95 -1.87
CA VAL A 239 -7.49 14.53 -1.45
C VAL A 239 -7.75 15.14 -0.08
N PRO A 240 -8.83 15.94 0.09
CA PRO A 240 -9.19 16.46 1.40
C PRO A 240 -9.56 15.28 2.31
N TRP A 241 -9.41 15.43 3.61
CA TRP A 241 -9.59 14.36 4.59
C TRP A 241 -10.42 14.83 5.77
#